data_AF-A0A0D2F092-F1
#
_entry.id   AF-A0A0D2F092-F1
#
_cell.length_a   1.000
_cell.length_b   1.000
_cell.length_c   1.000
_cell.angle_alpha   90.00
_cell.angle_beta   90.00
_cell.angle_gamma   90.00
#
_symmetry.space_group_name_H-M   'P 1'
#
loop_
_entity.id
_entity.type
_entity.pdbx_description
1 polymer ?
#
loop_
_entity_poly.entity_id
_entity_poly.type
_entity_poly.pdbx_seq_one_letter_code
_entity_poly.pdbx_strand_id
1 'polypeptide(L)'
;MANDVAANSRTGSMKVCMFLKRKNGMSHDEFNQYWTEKHSPLIQDWLPKHGISRDTQFHTSPSFQQQCISKVADLQHMKPLDYDGIVEMVMPDVQCLANARKDQLYQNTVRPSEEKFIEVSQTQYMVGWQETIVHKGRAVGDAKSHYFDNADHGGDEGVGVEHARDDV
;
A
#
# COMPACT_ATOMS: atom_id res chain seq x y z
N MET A 1 1.80 -3.35 33.24
CA MET A 1 2.95 -4.27 33.05
C MET A 1 3.24 -4.32 31.57
N ALA A 2 4.50 -4.22 31.15
CA ALA A 2 4.87 -4.53 29.77
C ALA A 2 5.02 -6.05 29.67
N ASN A 3 4.23 -6.70 28.82
CA ASN A 3 4.52 -8.08 28.45
C ASN A 3 5.52 -8.05 27.30
N ASP A 4 6.67 -8.68 27.50
CA ASP A 4 7.58 -8.98 26.40
C ASP A 4 6.86 -9.84 25.36
N VAL A 5 6.52 -9.23 24.22
CA VAL A 5 6.39 -9.97 22.97
C VAL A 5 7.81 -10.36 22.57
N ALA A 6 8.30 -11.44 23.17
CA ALA A 6 9.66 -11.93 23.01
C ALA A 6 10.03 -12.02 21.53
N ALA A 7 11.26 -11.62 21.21
CA ALA A 7 11.71 -11.28 19.85
C ALA A 7 11.63 -12.44 18.85
N ASN A 8 10.44 -12.70 18.32
CA ASN A 8 10.20 -13.53 17.15
C ASN A 8 10.43 -12.67 15.90
N SER A 9 11.66 -12.16 15.78
CA SER A 9 12.00 -11.00 14.95
C SER A 9 12.06 -11.36 13.47
N ARG A 10 10.89 -11.34 12.81
CA ARG A 10 10.78 -11.09 11.38
C ARG A 10 11.29 -9.65 11.13
N THR A 11 12.56 -9.52 10.72
CA THR A 11 13.27 -8.24 10.51
C THR A 11 12.84 -7.50 9.24
N GLY A 12 11.54 -7.54 8.90
CA GLY A 12 10.94 -6.85 7.78
C GLY A 12 10.03 -5.72 8.25
N SER A 13 9.87 -4.68 7.43
CA SER A 13 9.03 -3.52 7.75
C SER A 13 7.57 -3.91 8.04
N MET A 14 6.98 -3.24 9.03
CA MET A 14 5.56 -3.34 9.33
C MET A 14 4.73 -2.75 8.19
N LYS A 15 3.57 -3.35 7.94
CA LYS A 15 2.58 -2.87 6.97
C LYS A 15 1.25 -2.59 7.66
N VAL A 16 0.62 -1.48 7.29
CA VAL A 16 -0.74 -1.10 7.70
C VAL A 16 -1.58 -0.90 6.45
N CYS A 17 -2.66 -1.66 6.33
CA CYS A 17 -3.63 -1.53 5.24
C CYS A 17 -4.91 -0.90 5.81
N MET A 18 -5.28 0.29 5.34
CA MET A 18 -6.53 0.99 5.70
C MET A 18 -7.56 0.73 4.60
N PHE A 19 -8.68 0.08 4.93
CA PHE A 19 -9.79 -0.21 4.03
C PHE A 19 -10.78 0.96 4.06
N LEU A 20 -10.72 1.80 3.03
CA LEU A 20 -11.46 3.06 2.99
C LEU A 20 -12.92 2.83 2.57
N LYS A 21 -13.84 3.50 3.27
CA LYS A 21 -15.21 3.71 2.79
C LYS A 21 -15.34 5.14 2.29
N ARG A 22 -15.94 5.35 1.11
CA ARG A 22 -16.17 6.72 0.60
C ARG A 22 -17.29 7.43 1.38
N LYS A 23 -17.30 8.76 1.33
CA LYS A 23 -18.34 9.57 1.97
C LYS A 23 -19.72 9.27 1.37
N ASN A 24 -20.74 9.16 2.21
CA ASN A 24 -22.11 8.98 1.72
C ASN A 24 -22.53 10.14 0.79
N GLY A 25 -23.18 9.82 -0.33
CA GLY A 25 -23.55 10.78 -1.38
C GLY A 25 -22.46 11.08 -2.41
N MET A 26 -21.17 10.83 -2.12
CA MET A 26 -20.09 10.98 -3.10
C MET A 26 -20.02 9.76 -4.04
N SER A 27 -19.79 9.98 -5.33
CA SER A 27 -19.58 8.89 -6.30
C SER A 27 -18.19 8.25 -6.17
N HIS A 28 -17.99 7.08 -6.79
CA HIS A 28 -16.68 6.41 -6.80
C HIS A 28 -15.65 7.21 -7.63
N ASP A 29 -16.08 7.92 -8.67
CA ASP A 29 -15.17 8.66 -9.54
C ASP A 29 -14.72 9.95 -8.86
N GLU A 30 -15.63 10.68 -8.19
CA GLU A 30 -15.29 11.82 -7.32
C GLU A 30 -14.38 11.40 -6.16
N PHE A 31 -14.65 10.25 -5.53
CA PHE A 31 -13.82 9.70 -4.46
C PHE A 31 -12.38 9.44 -4.94
N ASN A 32 -12.22 8.70 -6.04
CA ASN A 32 -10.90 8.37 -6.58
C ASN A 32 -10.18 9.64 -7.07
N GLN A 33 -10.87 10.56 -7.77
CA GLN A 33 -10.27 11.82 -8.23
C GLN A 33 -9.86 12.72 -7.06
N TYR A 34 -10.70 12.89 -6.03
CA TYR A 34 -10.36 13.71 -4.87
C TYR A 34 -9.16 13.14 -4.12
N TRP A 35 -9.13 11.82 -3.93
CA TRP A 35 -8.02 11.13 -3.28
C TRP A 35 -6.70 11.40 -4.03
N THR A 36 -6.62 11.09 -5.33
CA THR A 36 -5.40 11.27 -6.11
C THR A 36 -5.01 12.73 -6.32
N GLU A 37 -5.95 13.62 -6.68
CA GLU A 37 -5.62 14.99 -7.09
C GLU A 37 -5.63 16.03 -5.96
N LYS A 38 -6.24 15.74 -4.80
CA LYS A 38 -6.45 16.72 -3.72
C LYS A 38 -5.95 16.24 -2.37
N HIS A 39 -5.98 14.93 -2.09
CA HIS A 39 -5.49 14.38 -0.82
C HIS A 39 -4.01 13.98 -0.91
N SER A 40 -3.62 13.17 -1.90
CA SER A 40 -2.25 12.63 -2.03
C SER A 40 -1.14 13.71 -2.11
N PRO A 41 -1.32 14.86 -2.78
CA PRO A 41 -0.33 15.96 -2.75
C PRO A 41 -0.11 16.58 -1.37
N LEU A 42 -1.03 16.41 -0.41
CA LEU A 42 -0.88 16.91 0.97
C LEU A 42 0.02 16.00 1.82
N ILE A 43 0.16 14.73 1.44
CA ILE A 43 0.80 13.68 2.25
C ILE A 43 2.10 13.13 1.64
N GLN A 44 2.30 13.23 0.32
CA GLN A 44 3.45 12.65 -0.39
C GLN A 44 4.81 13.06 0.20
N ASP A 45 5.02 14.35 0.49
CA ASP A 45 6.27 14.89 1.03
C ASP A 45 6.31 14.86 2.56
N TRP A 46 5.24 14.41 3.20
CA TRP A 46 5.03 14.46 4.65
C TRP A 46 5.15 13.07 5.30
N LEU A 47 4.62 12.03 4.66
CA LEU A 47 4.73 10.64 5.12
C LEU A 47 6.20 10.18 5.32
N PRO A 48 7.17 10.46 4.42
CA PRO A 48 8.56 10.10 4.63
C PRO A 48 9.19 10.76 5.86
N LYS A 49 8.76 11.99 6.21
CA LYS A 49 9.26 12.74 7.38
C LYS A 49 8.85 12.09 8.70
N HIS A 50 7.83 11.25 8.70
CA HIS A 50 7.38 10.44 9.85
C HIS A 50 7.83 8.98 9.79
N GLY A 51 8.69 8.61 8.83
CA GLY A 51 9.25 7.26 8.69
C GLY A 51 8.37 6.25 7.95
N ILE A 52 7.31 6.69 7.26
CA ILE A 52 6.56 5.85 6.34
C ILE A 52 7.37 5.77 5.03
N SER A 53 7.94 4.60 4.74
CA SER A 53 8.86 4.37 3.61
C SER A 53 8.15 4.05 2.29
N ARG A 54 6.88 3.67 2.34
CA ARG A 54 6.00 3.53 1.18
C ARG A 54 4.56 3.83 1.56
N ASP A 55 3.87 4.59 0.71
CA ASP A 55 2.41 4.63 0.62
C ASP A 55 2.00 4.01 -0.71
N THR A 56 0.84 3.37 -0.79
CA THR A 56 0.33 2.80 -2.05
C THR A 56 -1.20 2.79 -2.01
N GLN A 57 -1.83 3.22 -3.11
CA GLN A 57 -3.25 3.53 -3.15
C GLN A 57 -3.95 2.61 -4.15
N PHE A 58 -4.74 1.68 -3.64
CA PHE A 58 -5.58 0.79 -4.43
C PHE A 58 -6.93 1.47 -4.68
N HIS A 59 -7.08 2.02 -5.88
CA HIS A 59 -8.32 2.59 -6.37
C HIS A 59 -9.25 1.49 -6.91
N THR A 60 -10.55 1.61 -6.67
CA THR A 60 -11.54 0.67 -7.20
C THR A 60 -12.89 1.33 -7.48
N SER A 61 -13.70 0.68 -8.32
CA SER A 61 -15.07 1.10 -8.63
C SER A 61 -15.91 -0.12 -9.01
N PRO A 62 -17.25 -0.10 -8.81
CA PRO A 62 -18.11 -1.25 -9.13
C PRO A 62 -18.06 -1.67 -10.60
N SER A 63 -17.91 -0.72 -11.53
CA SER A 63 -17.79 -0.99 -12.96
C SER A 63 -16.49 -1.73 -13.29
N PHE A 64 -15.36 -1.31 -12.72
CA PHE A 64 -14.07 -1.97 -12.90
C PHE A 64 -14.05 -3.35 -12.23
N GLN A 65 -14.56 -3.46 -10.99
CA GLN A 65 -14.70 -4.75 -10.30
C GLN A 65 -15.52 -5.75 -11.13
N GLN A 66 -16.69 -5.34 -11.62
CA GLN A 66 -17.55 -6.20 -12.45
C GLN A 66 -16.87 -6.62 -13.77
N GLN A 67 -16.07 -5.73 -14.38
CA GLN A 67 -15.30 -6.03 -15.60
C GLN A 67 -14.13 -7.01 -15.35
N CYS A 68 -13.57 -7.04 -14.15
CA CYS A 68 -12.55 -8.02 -13.75
C CYS A 68 -13.18 -9.36 -13.33
N ILE A 69 -14.18 -9.34 -12.46
CA ILE A 69 -14.83 -10.54 -11.90
C ILE A 69 -15.51 -11.37 -13.00
N SER A 70 -16.15 -10.72 -13.98
CA SER A 70 -16.77 -11.42 -15.13
C SER A 70 -15.79 -12.23 -15.99
N LYS A 71 -14.48 -12.03 -15.86
CA LYS A 71 -13.43 -12.76 -16.61
C LYS A 71 -12.84 -13.95 -15.86
N VAL A 72 -13.15 -14.13 -14.57
CA VAL A 72 -12.56 -15.17 -13.71
C VAL A 72 -13.66 -15.92 -12.97
N ALA A 73 -13.95 -17.17 -13.37
CA ALA A 73 -15.09 -17.94 -12.88
C ALA A 73 -15.14 -18.03 -11.34
N ASP A 74 -14.01 -18.36 -10.69
CA ASP A 74 -13.93 -18.50 -9.23
C ASP A 74 -14.34 -17.21 -8.48
N LEU A 75 -14.01 -16.04 -9.02
CA LEU A 75 -14.36 -14.75 -8.43
C LEU A 75 -15.86 -14.44 -8.56
N GLN A 76 -16.58 -15.02 -9.53
CA GLN A 76 -18.02 -14.82 -9.69
C GLN A 76 -18.83 -15.44 -8.55
N HIS A 77 -18.24 -16.37 -7.80
CA HIS A 77 -18.85 -17.02 -6.63
C HIS A 77 -18.38 -16.42 -5.29
N MET A 78 -17.43 -15.47 -5.31
CA MET A 78 -16.95 -14.77 -4.13
C MET A 78 -17.64 -13.40 -3.99
N LYS A 79 -18.04 -13.03 -2.78
CA LYS A 79 -18.52 -11.66 -2.50
C LYS A 79 -17.32 -10.72 -2.36
N PRO A 80 -17.20 -9.62 -3.14
CA PRO A 80 -16.21 -8.58 -2.91
C PRO A 80 -16.36 -7.92 -1.54
N LEU A 81 -15.26 -7.34 -1.03
CA LEU A 81 -15.31 -6.49 0.16
C LEU A 81 -16.02 -5.16 -0.19
N ASP A 82 -16.86 -4.67 0.71
CA ASP A 82 -17.63 -3.43 0.54
C ASP A 82 -16.79 -2.19 0.91
N TYR A 83 -15.65 -2.02 0.24
CA TYR A 83 -14.74 -0.88 0.41
C TYR A 83 -14.44 -0.21 -0.94
N ASP A 84 -14.22 1.10 -0.88
CA ASP A 84 -14.08 1.97 -2.05
C ASP A 84 -12.60 2.20 -2.42
N GLY A 85 -11.66 1.80 -1.55
CA GLY A 85 -10.23 1.76 -1.81
C GLY A 85 -9.41 1.20 -0.64
N ILE A 86 -8.09 1.03 -0.84
CA ILE A 86 -7.14 0.65 0.22
C ILE A 86 -5.91 1.56 0.20
N VAL A 87 -5.52 2.12 1.35
CA VAL A 87 -4.19 2.72 1.57
C VAL A 87 -3.28 1.66 2.18
N GLU A 88 -2.10 1.42 1.60
CA GLU A 88 -1.08 0.53 2.13
C GLU A 88 0.19 1.29 2.52
N MET A 89 0.36 1.53 3.82
CA MET A 89 1.55 2.18 4.38
C MET A 89 2.56 1.14 4.88
N VAL A 90 3.85 1.37 4.63
CA VAL A 90 4.98 0.59 5.15
C VAL A 90 5.88 1.46 6.01
N MET A 91 6.35 0.91 7.13
CA MET A 91 7.10 1.63 8.17
C MET A 91 7.98 0.67 8.99
N PRO A 92 9.04 1.14 9.67
CA PRO A 92 9.81 0.31 10.60
C PRO A 92 9.03 -0.01 11.88
N ASP A 93 8.17 0.89 12.34
CA ASP A 93 7.36 0.78 13.56
C ASP A 93 6.00 1.47 13.34
N VAL A 94 4.90 0.86 13.81
CA VAL A 94 3.55 1.46 13.79
C VAL A 94 3.47 2.79 14.56
N GLN A 95 4.40 3.04 15.49
CA GLN A 95 4.55 4.32 16.17
C GLN A 95 4.81 5.49 15.19
N CYS A 96 5.31 5.23 13.97
CA CYS A 96 5.35 6.22 12.88
C CYS A 96 3.99 6.86 12.62
N LEU A 97 2.91 6.07 12.54
CA LEU A 97 1.55 6.61 12.33
C LEU A 97 1.04 7.38 13.55
N ALA A 98 1.37 6.92 14.75
CA ALA A 98 1.00 7.59 15.99
C ALA A 98 1.80 8.89 16.26
N ASN A 99 2.95 9.07 15.59
CA ASN A 99 3.68 10.33 15.54
C ASN A 99 3.14 11.25 14.45
N ALA A 100 2.90 10.72 13.24
CA ALA A 100 2.28 11.45 12.13
C ALA A 100 0.93 12.07 12.55
N ARG A 101 0.05 11.32 13.23
CA ARG A 101 -1.26 11.82 13.71
C ARG A 101 -1.18 12.92 14.79
N LYS A 102 0.00 13.15 15.39
CA LYS A 102 0.24 14.26 16.34
C LYS A 102 0.73 15.53 15.65
N ASP A 103 1.10 15.45 14.38
CA ASP A 103 1.65 16.58 13.62
C ASP A 103 0.58 17.64 13.29
N GLN A 104 1.00 18.90 13.23
CA GLN A 104 0.08 20.01 12.96
C GLN A 104 -0.46 19.99 11.52
N LEU A 105 0.31 19.52 10.53
CA LEU A 105 -0.22 19.35 9.17
C LEU A 105 -1.30 18.27 9.14
N TYR A 106 -1.14 17.20 9.93
CA TYR A 106 -2.18 16.17 10.03
C TYR A 106 -3.48 16.77 10.58
N GLN A 107 -3.42 17.39 11.74
CA GLN A 107 -4.60 17.88 12.46
C GLN A 107 -5.30 19.03 11.72
N ASN A 108 -4.54 19.94 11.10
CA ASN A 108 -5.10 21.14 10.49
C ASN A 108 -5.40 21.00 8.98
N THR A 109 -4.85 19.99 8.29
CA THR A 109 -4.92 19.91 6.81
C THR A 109 -5.23 18.52 6.28
N VAL A 110 -4.47 17.49 6.67
CA VAL A 110 -4.68 16.12 6.17
C VAL A 110 -6.02 15.56 6.69
N ARG A 111 -6.29 15.69 7.99
CA ARG A 111 -7.50 15.15 8.62
C ARG A 111 -8.79 15.86 8.14
N PRO A 112 -8.86 17.20 8.05
CA PRO A 112 -9.96 17.90 7.36
C PRO A 112 -10.01 17.68 5.83
N SER A 113 -9.02 16.98 5.24
CA SER A 113 -9.08 16.47 3.87
C SER A 113 -9.70 15.07 3.84
N GLU A 114 -9.25 14.14 4.70
CA GLU A 114 -9.86 12.79 4.88
C GLU A 114 -11.39 12.87 5.02
N GLU A 115 -11.89 13.71 5.93
CA GLU A 115 -13.31 13.77 6.31
C GLU A 115 -14.25 14.25 5.20
N LYS A 116 -13.71 14.80 4.10
CA LYS A 116 -14.49 15.23 2.91
C LYS A 116 -14.82 14.07 1.97
N PHE A 117 -13.95 13.07 1.88
CA PHE A 117 -14.11 11.94 0.93
C PHE A 117 -14.17 10.57 1.60
N ILE A 118 -13.77 10.43 2.85
CA ILE A 118 -13.79 9.18 3.61
C ILE A 118 -14.90 9.19 4.66
N GLU A 119 -15.71 8.12 4.71
CA GLU A 119 -16.54 7.82 5.87
C GLU A 119 -15.73 7.05 6.91
N VAL A 120 -15.05 7.81 7.76
CA VAL A 120 -14.07 7.30 8.74
C VAL A 120 -14.72 6.35 9.74
N SER A 121 -15.99 6.53 10.08
CA SER A 121 -16.71 5.63 11.00
C SER A 121 -16.90 4.20 10.46
N GLN A 122 -16.77 4.02 9.15
CA GLN A 122 -16.89 2.73 8.45
C GLN A 122 -15.54 2.22 7.89
N THR A 123 -14.47 3.00 8.05
CA THR A 123 -13.12 2.66 7.58
C THR A 123 -12.45 1.70 8.56
N GLN A 124 -11.94 0.55 8.07
CA GLN A 124 -11.29 -0.47 8.88
C GLN A 124 -9.79 -0.56 8.57
N TYR A 125 -9.03 -1.35 9.34
CA TYR A 125 -7.60 -1.53 9.12
C TYR A 125 -7.08 -2.93 9.49
N MET A 126 -5.97 -3.31 8.87
CA MET A 126 -5.14 -4.46 9.24
C MET A 126 -3.70 -4.00 9.49
N VAL A 127 -3.00 -4.70 10.39
CA VAL A 127 -1.56 -4.49 10.67
C VAL A 127 -0.85 -5.84 10.58
N GLY A 128 0.32 -5.89 9.97
CA GLY A 128 1.11 -7.12 9.83
C GLY A 128 2.47 -6.88 9.18
N TRP A 129 2.98 -7.90 8.50
CA TRP A 129 4.20 -7.85 7.69
C TRP A 129 3.87 -8.25 6.24
N GLN A 130 4.81 -8.01 5.31
CA GLN A 130 4.71 -8.47 3.91
C GLN A 130 5.86 -9.43 3.57
N GLU A 131 5.56 -10.45 2.77
CA GLU A 131 6.55 -11.28 2.08
C GLU A 131 6.36 -11.10 0.56
N THR A 132 7.45 -10.90 -0.18
CA THR A 132 7.41 -10.67 -1.63
C THR A 132 7.87 -11.95 -2.34
N ILE A 133 6.91 -12.77 -2.79
CA ILE A 133 7.17 -14.09 -3.42
C ILE A 133 7.44 -13.99 -4.93
N VAL A 134 6.94 -12.93 -5.58
CA VAL A 134 7.17 -12.62 -7.00
C VAL A 134 7.51 -11.14 -7.10
N HIS A 135 8.57 -10.79 -7.84
CA HIS A 135 8.99 -9.42 -8.08
C HIS A 135 9.43 -9.26 -9.55
N LYS A 136 9.05 -8.15 -10.20
CA LYS A 136 9.35 -7.85 -11.63
C LYS A 136 9.11 -9.06 -12.56
N GLY A 137 8.00 -9.78 -12.33
CA GLY A 137 7.56 -10.94 -13.13
C GLY A 137 8.30 -12.25 -12.88
N ARG A 138 9.22 -12.33 -11.91
CA ARG A 138 10.02 -13.52 -11.58
C ARG A 138 9.78 -13.98 -10.15
N ALA A 139 9.87 -15.28 -9.91
CA ALA A 139 9.84 -15.83 -8.56
C ALA A 139 11.05 -15.32 -7.76
N VAL A 140 10.79 -14.83 -6.55
CA VAL A 140 11.82 -14.61 -5.53
C VAL A 140 12.08 -15.97 -4.89
N GLY A 141 13.29 -16.52 -5.06
CA GLY A 141 13.66 -17.84 -4.55
C GLY A 141 13.82 -17.87 -3.02
N ASP A 142 14.47 -18.92 -2.50
CA ASP A 142 14.63 -19.15 -1.05
C ASP A 142 15.34 -18.02 -0.28
N ALA A 143 16.00 -17.10 -0.98
CA ALA A 143 16.30 -15.77 -0.48
C ALA A 143 15.01 -14.98 -0.24
N LYS A 144 14.37 -15.21 0.92
CA LYS A 144 13.17 -14.54 1.45
C LYS A 144 13.39 -13.04 1.62
N SER A 145 13.44 -12.34 0.50
CA SER A 145 13.87 -10.95 0.47
C SER A 145 12.84 -10.06 1.15
N HIS A 146 13.33 -9.21 2.04
CA HIS A 146 12.64 -7.99 2.46
C HIS A 146 12.69 -6.97 1.30
N TYR A 147 12.13 -7.36 0.14
CA TYR A 147 12.06 -6.55 -1.08
C TYR A 147 11.02 -5.44 -0.90
N PHE A 148 11.48 -4.39 -0.22
CA PHE A 148 10.98 -3.04 -0.37
C PHE A 148 11.93 -2.37 -1.38
N ASP A 149 11.39 -1.82 -2.47
CA ASP A 149 12.19 -1.02 -3.40
C ASP A 149 12.67 0.25 -2.66
N ASN A 150 13.88 0.17 -2.10
CA ASN A 150 14.68 1.36 -1.84
C ASN A 150 14.86 2.07 -3.19
N ALA A 151 14.73 3.41 -3.19
CA ALA A 151 14.53 4.23 -4.38
C ALA A 151 15.35 3.80 -5.61
N ASP A 152 14.69 3.82 -6.78
CA ASP A 152 15.23 3.40 -8.08
C ASP A 152 16.37 4.34 -8.54
N HIS A 153 17.53 4.17 -7.93
CA HIS A 153 18.77 4.82 -8.31
C HIS A 153 19.33 4.10 -9.53
N GLY A 154 18.93 4.58 -10.71
CA GLY A 154 19.23 3.97 -12.01
C GLY A 154 20.70 3.64 -12.19
N GLY A 155 21.02 2.34 -12.12
CA GLY A 155 22.30 1.75 -12.46
C GLY A 155 22.13 0.84 -13.67
N ASP A 156 22.38 1.38 -14.86
CA ASP A 156 22.55 0.58 -16.08
C ASP A 156 23.94 -0.06 -16.08
N GLU A 157 24.06 -1.23 -15.47
CA GLU A 157 25.25 -2.09 -15.57
C GLU A 157 24.89 -3.40 -16.28
N GLY A 158 24.83 -3.32 -17.61
CA GLY A 158 24.62 -4.48 -18.48
C GLY A 158 25.83 -5.42 -18.54
N VAL A 159 25.71 -6.60 -17.91
CA VAL A 159 26.60 -7.76 -18.12
C VAL A 159 25.74 -9.04 -18.18
N GLY A 160 25.90 -9.95 -19.13
CA GLY A 160 26.72 -9.92 -20.34
C GLY A 160 26.29 -11.03 -21.31
N VAL A 161 26.65 -10.93 -22.59
CA VAL A 161 26.32 -11.96 -23.59
C VAL A 161 27.40 -13.04 -23.58
N GLU A 162 27.10 -14.21 -23.04
CA GLU A 162 27.99 -15.36 -23.13
C GLU A 162 27.67 -16.18 -24.40
N HIS A 163 28.62 -16.22 -25.33
CA HIS A 163 28.53 -17.05 -26.54
C HIS A 163 28.91 -18.50 -26.21
N ALA A 164 28.03 -19.44 -26.55
CA ALA A 164 28.38 -20.85 -26.67
C ALA A 164 28.61 -21.21 -28.15
N ARG A 165 29.88 -21.30 -28.54
CA ARG A 165 30.41 -21.81 -29.82
C ARG A 165 31.79 -22.44 -29.57
N ASP A 166 32.14 -23.61 -30.12
CA ASP A 166 31.30 -24.66 -30.74
C ASP A 166 31.29 -25.91 -29.82
N ASP A 167 31.83 -27.12 -30.05
CA ASP A 167 32.45 -27.85 -31.17
C ASP A 167 32.41 -29.37 -30.83
N VAL A 168 32.81 -30.26 -31.76
CA VAL A 168 32.88 -31.76 -31.69
C VAL A 168 31.57 -32.53 -31.84
#